data_AF-A0A946QZ27-F1
#
_entry.id   AF-A0A946QZ27-F1
#
_cell.length_a   1.000
_cell.length_b   1.000
_cell.length_c   1.000
_cell.angle_alpha   90.00
_cell.angle_beta   90.00
_cell.angle_gamma   90.00
#
_symmetry.space_group_name_H-M   'P 1'
#
loop_
_entity.id
_entity.type
_entity.pdbx_description
1 polymer ?
#
loop_
_entity_poly.entity_id
_entity_poly.type
_entity_poly.pdbx_seq_one_letter_code
_entity_poly.pdbx_strand_id
1 'polypeptide(L)'
;MQTIICMKWGDRYGPEFVNRLYHSILRHTKRKTRLVCFTDNPKGIDADIITTSIPDINLPKNYIETPWRKLTMWKYPLLDLSGDILFLDLDLVITGNIDDLFDYKPGKYCVIENWTQIGKNIGNTSCFRFPSGKYSHIYEKINLHPHKILNNYRIEQVYISKVIPDMVFWP
;
A
#
# COMPACT_ATOMS: atom_id res chain seq x y z
N MET A 1 16.33 6.06 7.02
CA MET A 1 15.90 4.64 6.93
C MET A 1 14.62 4.61 6.12
N GLN A 2 14.57 3.86 5.02
CA GLN A 2 13.35 3.72 4.22
C GLN A 2 12.37 2.79 4.91
N THR A 3 11.07 3.07 4.77
CA THR A 3 10.01 2.18 5.24
C THR A 3 9.20 1.70 4.05
N ILE A 4 9.17 0.38 3.90
CA ILE A 4 8.28 -0.32 2.97
C ILE A 4 7.22 -1.01 3.80
N ILE A 5 5.99 -1.04 3.30
CA ILE A 5 4.87 -1.73 3.93
C ILE A 5 4.22 -2.70 2.95
N CYS A 6 3.66 -3.78 3.48
CA CYS A 6 2.82 -4.70 2.74
C CYS A 6 1.67 -5.19 3.63
N MET A 7 0.69 -5.85 3.02
CA MET A 7 -0.46 -6.42 3.73
C MET A 7 -0.60 -7.90 3.42
N LYS A 8 -0.77 -8.72 4.46
CA LYS A 8 -1.10 -10.14 4.37
C LYS A 8 -2.35 -10.41 5.19
N TRP A 9 -3.44 -10.85 4.59
CA TRP A 9 -4.65 -11.26 5.32
C TRP A 9 -5.20 -12.57 4.79
N GLY A 10 -5.87 -13.31 5.66
CA GLY A 10 -6.39 -14.64 5.38
C GLY A 10 -5.29 -15.59 4.88
N ASP A 11 -5.72 -16.58 4.10
CA ASP A 11 -4.89 -17.72 3.71
C ASP A 11 -4.56 -17.76 2.20
N ARG A 12 -4.98 -16.74 1.43
CA ARG A 12 -4.73 -16.70 -0.02
C ARG A 12 -3.24 -16.59 -0.35
N TYR A 13 -2.50 -15.80 0.43
CA TYR A 13 -1.06 -15.63 0.31
C TYR A 13 -0.41 -16.01 1.65
N GLY A 14 0.38 -17.08 1.64
CA GLY A 14 1.08 -17.56 2.82
C GLY A 14 2.24 -16.65 3.25
N PRO A 15 2.84 -16.92 4.43
CA PRO A 15 3.98 -16.14 4.94
C PRO A 15 5.18 -16.12 3.98
N GLU A 16 5.34 -17.15 3.14
CA GLU A 16 6.42 -17.24 2.15
C GLU A 16 6.41 -16.10 1.13
N PHE A 17 5.24 -15.50 0.84
CA PHE A 17 5.16 -14.33 -0.03
C PHE A 17 5.76 -13.09 0.65
N VAL A 18 5.47 -12.90 1.94
CA VAL A 18 6.02 -11.79 2.73
C VAL A 18 7.54 -11.94 2.84
N ASN A 19 8.02 -13.14 3.16
CA ASN A 19 9.44 -13.44 3.30
C ASN A 19 10.19 -13.28 1.95
N ARG A 20 9.59 -13.74 0.85
CA ARG A 20 10.16 -13.56 -0.50
C ARG A 20 10.24 -12.09 -0.88
N LEU A 21 9.18 -11.32 -0.61
CA LEU A 21 9.16 -9.88 -0.85
C LEU A 21 10.26 -9.19 -0.04
N TYR A 22 10.39 -9.50 1.26
CA TYR A 22 11.44 -8.95 2.13
C TYR A 22 12.85 -9.23 1.60
N HIS A 23 13.16 -10.50 1.30
CA HIS A 23 14.47 -10.84 0.75
C HIS A 23 14.72 -10.20 -0.62
N SER A 24 13.68 -10.02 -1.44
CA SER A 24 13.81 -9.33 -2.71
C SER A 24 14.07 -7.84 -2.54
N ILE A 25 13.42 -7.19 -1.57
CA ILE A 25 13.68 -5.81 -1.16
C ILE A 25 15.16 -5.65 -0.79
N LEU A 26 15.67 -6.51 0.11
CA LEU A 26 17.05 -6.42 0.59
C LEU A 26 18.10 -6.60 -0.52
N ARG A 27 17.82 -7.45 -1.52
CA ARG A 27 18.70 -7.61 -2.69
C ARG A 27 18.73 -6.40 -3.62
N HIS A 28 17.70 -5.55 -3.58
CA HIS A 28 17.46 -4.49 -4.56
C HIS A 28 17.41 -3.09 -3.96
N THR A 29 17.90 -2.91 -2.74
CA THR A 29 18.10 -1.61 -2.10
C THR A 29 19.56 -1.48 -1.68
N LYS A 30 20.12 -0.27 -1.78
CA LYS A 30 21.46 0.06 -1.24
C LYS A 30 21.36 0.74 0.12
N ARG A 31 20.15 1.12 0.55
CA ARG A 31 19.88 1.91 1.75
C ARG A 31 19.35 1.01 2.86
N LYS A 32 19.49 1.48 4.10
CA LYS A 32 18.88 0.82 5.24
C LYS A 32 17.36 0.90 5.11
N THR A 33 16.74 -0.27 4.99
CA THR A 33 15.31 -0.43 4.72
C THR A 33 14.69 -1.38 5.72
N ARG A 34 13.51 -1.01 6.24
CA ARG A 34 12.66 -1.89 7.05
C ARG A 34 11.39 -2.25 6.30
N LEU A 35 10.90 -3.47 6.50
CA LEU A 35 9.58 -3.91 6.04
C LEU A 35 8.63 -4.03 7.23
N VAL A 36 7.44 -3.45 7.09
CA VAL A 36 6.31 -3.63 8.02
C VAL A 36 5.20 -4.39 7.31
N CYS A 37 4.87 -5.57 7.79
CA CYS A 37 3.75 -6.38 7.31
C CYS A 37 2.54 -6.18 8.23
N PHE A 38 1.47 -5.60 7.69
CA PHE A 38 0.17 -5.56 8.34
C PHE A 38 -0.54 -6.89 8.09
N THR A 39 -0.76 -7.66 9.15
CA THR A 39 -1.33 -9.01 9.05
C THR A 39 -2.24 -9.40 10.20
N ASP A 40 -3.17 -10.30 9.92
CA ASP A 40 -4.01 -11.00 10.90
C ASP A 40 -3.32 -12.26 11.46
N ASN A 41 -2.31 -12.79 10.78
CA ASN A 41 -1.59 -13.99 11.19
C ASN A 41 -0.09 -13.86 10.84
N PRO A 42 0.78 -13.59 11.84
CA PRO A 42 2.21 -13.43 11.64
C PRO A 42 2.98 -14.75 11.60
N LYS A 43 2.32 -15.90 11.82
CA LYS A 43 2.99 -17.20 11.91
C LYS A 43 3.76 -17.50 10.61
N GLY A 44 5.04 -17.82 10.75
CA GLY A 44 5.93 -18.17 9.63
C GLY A 44 6.56 -16.97 8.91
N ILE A 45 6.20 -15.74 9.27
CA ILE A 45 6.88 -14.54 8.76
C ILE A 45 8.26 -14.43 9.45
N ASP A 46 9.29 -14.07 8.69
CA ASP A 46 10.67 -13.95 9.22
C ASP A 46 10.75 -12.93 10.36
N ALA A 47 11.57 -13.24 11.38
CA ALA A 47 11.66 -12.42 12.60
C ALA A 47 12.22 -11.01 12.37
N ASP A 48 12.96 -10.79 11.27
CA ASP A 48 13.48 -9.47 10.87
C ASP A 48 12.40 -8.56 10.26
N ILE A 49 11.21 -9.09 9.97
CA ILE A 49 10.08 -8.34 9.43
C ILE A 49 9.19 -7.90 10.59
N ILE A 50 8.92 -6.59 10.65
CA ILE A 50 8.02 -6.05 11.67
C ILE A 50 6.60 -6.45 11.30
N THR A 51 5.91 -7.18 12.18
CA THR A 51 4.51 -7.56 11.99
C THR A 51 3.61 -6.75 12.91
N THR A 52 2.43 -6.37 12.41
CA THR A 52 1.42 -5.65 13.20
C THR A 52 0.02 -5.99 12.70
N SER A 53 -1.00 -5.79 13.54
CA SER A 53 -2.40 -5.99 13.15
C SER A 53 -2.82 -5.01 12.05
N ILE A 54 -3.62 -5.49 11.09
CA ILE A 54 -4.26 -4.62 10.10
C ILE A 54 -5.21 -3.65 10.81
N PRO A 55 -5.15 -2.33 10.57
CA PRO A 55 -6.07 -1.40 11.20
C PRO A 55 -7.52 -1.69 10.82
N ASP A 56 -8.44 -1.47 11.76
CA ASP A 56 -9.87 -1.54 11.45
C ASP A 56 -10.27 -0.48 10.42
N ILE A 57 -11.27 -0.82 9.63
CA ILE A 57 -11.96 0.08 8.70
C ILE A 57 -13.43 -0.31 8.66
N ASN A 58 -14.31 0.68 8.70
CA ASN A 58 -15.74 0.49 8.58
C ASN A 58 -16.11 0.13 7.13
N LEU A 59 -15.94 -1.13 6.74
CA LEU A 59 -16.35 -1.67 5.44
C LEU A 59 -17.38 -2.78 5.64
N PRO A 60 -18.37 -2.92 4.74
CA PRO A 60 -19.24 -4.09 4.75
C PRO A 60 -18.44 -5.39 4.58
N LYS A 61 -18.92 -6.50 5.16
CA LYS A 61 -18.20 -7.78 5.19
C LYS A 61 -17.77 -8.29 3.82
N ASN A 62 -18.53 -8.04 2.77
CA ASN A 62 -18.18 -8.46 1.40
C ASN A 62 -17.06 -7.61 0.78
N TYR A 63 -16.69 -6.48 1.37
CA TYR A 63 -15.60 -5.61 0.91
C TYR A 63 -14.34 -5.71 1.78
N ILE A 64 -14.46 -6.16 3.04
CA ILE A 64 -13.31 -6.26 3.94
C ILE A 64 -12.25 -7.26 3.45
N GLU A 65 -12.66 -8.29 2.71
CA GLU A 65 -11.77 -9.30 2.12
C GLU A 65 -11.33 -8.95 0.69
N THR A 66 -11.49 -7.69 0.28
CA THR A 66 -11.15 -7.22 -1.07
C THR A 66 -10.05 -6.14 -1.02
N PRO A 67 -9.50 -5.70 -2.15
CA PRO A 67 -8.49 -4.64 -2.20
C PRO A 67 -8.91 -3.32 -1.51
N TRP A 68 -10.21 -3.08 -1.29
CA TRP A 68 -10.70 -1.97 -0.47
C TRP A 68 -10.10 -1.92 0.94
N ARG A 69 -9.70 -3.08 1.50
CA ARG A 69 -9.01 -3.15 2.81
C ARG A 69 -7.69 -2.38 2.82
N LYS A 70 -7.03 -2.19 1.67
CA LYS A 70 -5.78 -1.41 1.54
C LYS A 70 -5.95 0.05 1.95
N LEU A 71 -7.17 0.59 1.95
CA LEU A 71 -7.42 1.97 2.38
C LEU A 71 -7.06 2.20 3.86
N THR A 72 -6.94 1.14 4.66
CA THR A 72 -6.37 1.20 6.02
C THR A 72 -4.96 1.77 6.07
N MET A 73 -4.19 1.67 4.98
CA MET A 73 -2.81 2.18 4.89
C MET A 73 -2.75 3.71 4.88
N TRP A 74 -3.89 4.38 4.69
CA TRP A 74 -4.02 5.83 4.81
C TRP A 74 -4.50 6.29 6.20
N LYS A 75 -4.73 5.39 7.14
CA LYS A 75 -5.04 5.78 8.53
C LYS A 75 -3.89 6.63 9.08
N TYR A 76 -4.18 7.63 9.90
CA TYR A 76 -3.16 8.44 10.55
C TYR A 76 -3.55 8.72 12.01
N PRO A 77 -2.63 8.54 12.99
CA PRO A 77 -1.31 7.91 12.84
C PRO A 77 -1.41 6.42 12.43
N LEU A 78 -0.42 5.94 11.68
CA LEU A 78 -0.24 4.53 11.33
C LEU A 78 1.11 4.06 11.89
N LEU A 79 1.09 3.40 13.06
CA LEU A 79 2.29 3.05 13.83
C LEU A 79 3.23 4.26 14.05
N ASP A 80 4.54 4.04 13.97
CA ASP A 80 5.62 5.03 14.01
C ASP A 80 6.00 5.53 12.61
N LEU A 81 5.16 5.29 11.60
CA LEU A 81 5.51 5.58 10.20
C LEU A 81 5.57 7.09 9.95
N SER A 82 6.68 7.54 9.38
CA SER A 82 6.94 8.94 9.04
C SER A 82 7.67 9.05 7.71
N GLY A 83 7.63 10.24 7.10
CA GLY A 83 8.21 10.48 5.77
C GLY A 83 7.43 9.77 4.67
N ASP A 84 8.14 9.47 3.58
CA ASP A 84 7.57 8.74 2.45
C ASP A 84 7.60 7.23 2.70
N ILE A 85 6.45 6.59 2.49
CA ILE A 85 6.21 5.16 2.69
C ILE A 85 5.93 4.54 1.33
N LEU A 86 6.60 3.43 1.02
CA LEU A 86 6.32 2.63 -0.18
C LEU A 86 5.46 1.42 0.21
N PHE A 87 4.30 1.27 -0.43
CA PHE A 87 3.47 0.08 -0.33
C PHE A 87 3.77 -0.85 -1.50
N LEU A 88 3.88 -2.16 -1.21
CA LEU A 88 4.03 -3.22 -2.20
C LEU A 88 3.04 -4.36 -1.93
N ASP A 89 2.37 -4.81 -2.98
CA ASP A 89 1.62 -6.08 -2.97
C ASP A 89 2.56 -7.28 -2.83
N LEU A 90 2.01 -8.41 -2.36
CA LEU A 90 2.78 -9.62 -2.05
C LEU A 90 3.19 -10.43 -3.29
N ASP A 91 2.50 -10.27 -4.41
CA ASP A 91 2.69 -11.01 -5.64
C ASP A 91 3.53 -10.26 -6.69
N LEU A 92 4.43 -9.39 -6.23
CA LEU A 92 5.37 -8.65 -7.06
C LEU A 92 6.71 -9.38 -7.23
N VAL A 93 7.35 -9.13 -8.38
CA VAL A 93 8.76 -9.47 -8.63
C VAL A 93 9.54 -8.17 -8.76
N ILE A 94 10.54 -7.98 -7.90
CA ILE A 94 11.44 -6.82 -7.93
C ILE A 94 12.67 -7.21 -8.77
N THR A 95 12.96 -6.43 -9.82
CA THR A 95 14.01 -6.71 -10.79
C THR A 95 15.12 -5.65 -10.86
N GLY A 96 14.96 -4.55 -10.12
CA GLY A 96 15.87 -3.39 -10.18
C GLY A 96 15.88 -2.60 -8.88
N ASN A 97 16.69 -1.54 -8.85
CA ASN A 97 16.89 -0.72 -7.66
C ASN A 97 15.58 -0.05 -7.20
N ILE A 98 15.12 -0.37 -6.00
CA ILE A 98 13.89 0.22 -5.45
C ILE A 98 14.12 1.57 -4.78
N ASP A 99 15.39 1.98 -4.57
CA ASP A 99 15.69 3.28 -3.97
C ASP A 99 15.16 4.43 -4.82
N ASP A 100 15.11 4.24 -6.14
CA ASP A 100 14.67 5.24 -7.11
C ASP A 100 13.18 5.60 -6.90
N LEU A 101 12.35 4.65 -6.43
CA LEU A 101 10.94 4.90 -6.06
C LEU A 101 10.79 5.94 -4.95
N PHE A 102 11.78 6.02 -4.05
CA PHE A 102 11.80 7.02 -2.98
C PHE A 102 12.35 8.36 -3.46
N ASP A 103 13.25 8.36 -4.43
CA ASP A 103 13.90 9.59 -4.93
C ASP A 103 13.05 10.32 -5.96
N TYR A 104 12.14 9.63 -6.64
CA TYR A 104 11.27 10.25 -7.63
C TYR A 104 10.16 11.07 -6.98
N LYS A 105 10.25 12.40 -7.14
CA LYS A 105 9.23 13.38 -6.69
C LYS A 105 8.83 13.16 -5.22
N PRO A 106 9.77 13.25 -4.26
CA PRO A 106 9.49 13.00 -2.84
C PRO A 106 8.37 13.91 -2.33
N GLY A 107 7.61 13.44 -1.34
CA GLY A 107 6.47 14.18 -0.79
C GLY A 107 5.20 14.19 -1.68
N LYS A 108 5.22 13.51 -2.84
CA LYS A 108 4.05 13.28 -3.69
C LYS A 108 3.53 11.84 -3.56
N TYR A 109 2.24 11.64 -3.86
CA TYR A 109 1.71 10.30 -4.12
C TYR A 109 2.16 9.84 -5.50
N CYS A 110 3.02 8.82 -5.53
CA CYS A 110 3.55 8.22 -6.74
C CYS A 110 2.97 6.82 -6.90
N VAL A 111 2.48 6.48 -8.09
CA VAL A 111 1.82 5.19 -8.35
C VAL A 111 2.13 4.71 -9.76
N ILE A 112 2.00 3.41 -10.02
CA ILE A 112 2.12 2.88 -11.38
C ILE A 112 0.87 3.24 -12.18
N GLU A 113 1.00 3.65 -13.45
CA GLU A 113 -0.19 3.85 -14.30
C GLU A 113 -0.88 2.51 -14.56
N ASN A 114 -2.21 2.47 -14.48
CA ASN A 114 -2.95 1.26 -14.76
C ASN A 114 -2.88 0.88 -16.24
N TRP A 115 -2.12 -0.17 -16.55
CA TRP A 115 -1.88 -0.66 -17.92
C TRP A 115 -3.14 -1.13 -18.68
N THR A 116 -4.22 -1.48 -17.97
CA THR A 116 -5.51 -1.81 -18.60
C THR A 116 -6.34 -0.58 -18.94
N GLN A 117 -5.94 0.61 -18.46
CA GLN A 117 -6.69 1.86 -18.54
C GLN A 117 -5.77 3.07 -18.81
N ILE A 118 -4.76 2.89 -19.66
CA ILE A 118 -3.76 3.92 -20.00
C ILE A 118 -4.45 5.23 -20.43
N GLY A 119 -3.92 6.36 -19.95
CA GLY A 119 -4.42 7.70 -20.24
C GLY A 119 -5.70 8.09 -19.48
N LYS A 120 -6.28 7.20 -18.67
CA LYS A 120 -7.49 7.51 -17.87
C LYS A 120 -7.17 8.15 -16.51
N ASN A 121 -5.90 8.44 -16.24
CA ASN A 121 -5.41 8.96 -14.97
C ASN A 121 -5.87 8.08 -13.79
N ILE A 122 -5.63 6.76 -13.90
CA ILE A 122 -5.94 5.76 -12.86
C ILE A 122 -4.65 5.04 -12.50
N GLY A 123 -4.32 5.01 -11.22
CA GLY A 123 -3.15 4.32 -10.70
C GLY A 123 -3.45 2.87 -10.34
N ASN A 124 -2.50 1.98 -10.63
CA ASN A 124 -2.49 0.62 -10.13
C ASN A 124 -1.82 0.58 -8.73
N THR A 125 -2.58 0.17 -7.72
CA THR A 125 -2.19 0.13 -6.30
C THR A 125 -1.44 -1.14 -5.89
N SER A 126 -0.76 -1.81 -6.82
CA SER A 126 0.19 -2.88 -6.47
C SER A 126 1.51 -2.31 -5.95
N CYS A 127 1.93 -1.15 -6.45
CA CYS A 127 3.12 -0.42 -6.01
C CYS A 127 2.82 1.08 -5.98
N PHE A 128 2.92 1.70 -4.81
CA PHE A 128 2.73 3.14 -4.67
C PHE A 128 3.49 3.72 -3.48
N ARG A 129 3.96 4.96 -3.61
CA ARG A 129 4.60 5.73 -2.53
C ARG A 129 3.70 6.87 -2.11
N PHE A 130 3.60 7.12 -0.80
CA PHE A 130 2.85 8.24 -0.25
C PHE A 130 3.54 8.82 0.99
N PRO A 131 3.40 10.13 1.26
CA PRO A 131 3.87 10.72 2.51
C PRO A 131 2.90 10.40 3.64
N SER A 132 3.42 9.92 4.77
CA SER A 132 2.65 9.63 5.98
C SER A 132 1.78 10.83 6.37
N GLY A 133 0.50 10.58 6.68
CA GLY A 133 -0.47 11.57 7.14
C GLY A 133 -1.03 12.53 6.07
N LYS A 134 -0.30 12.81 4.99
CA LYS A 134 -0.72 13.83 3.98
C LYS A 134 -2.09 13.54 3.35
N TYR A 135 -2.41 12.27 3.15
CA TYR A 135 -3.64 11.84 2.48
C TYR A 135 -4.60 11.08 3.41
N SER A 136 -4.57 11.37 4.72
CA SER A 136 -5.38 10.66 5.74
C SER A 136 -6.90 10.71 5.45
N HIS A 137 -7.35 11.78 4.83
CA HIS A 137 -8.73 11.97 4.41
C HIS A 137 -9.28 10.87 3.47
N ILE A 138 -8.42 10.09 2.80
CA ILE A 138 -8.84 8.90 2.05
C ILE A 138 -9.47 7.88 2.98
N TYR A 139 -8.77 7.52 4.05
CA TYR A 139 -9.25 6.61 5.07
C TYR A 139 -10.45 7.21 5.82
N GLU A 140 -10.38 8.48 6.23
CA GLU A 140 -11.44 9.12 7.01
C GLU A 140 -12.78 9.12 6.27
N LYS A 141 -12.78 9.46 4.97
CA LYS A 141 -14.01 9.54 4.15
C LYS A 141 -14.66 8.17 3.93
N ILE A 142 -13.88 7.15 3.58
CA ILE A 142 -14.43 5.78 3.40
C ILE A 142 -14.92 5.23 4.75
N ASN A 143 -14.19 5.49 5.84
CA ASN A 143 -14.54 4.99 7.16
C ASN A 143 -15.82 5.66 7.70
N LEU A 144 -16.03 6.95 7.41
CA LEU A 144 -17.23 7.69 7.83
C LEU A 144 -18.45 7.40 6.93
N HIS A 145 -18.23 7.18 5.62
CA HIS A 145 -19.31 7.04 4.64
C HIS A 145 -19.09 5.89 3.66
N PRO A 146 -18.96 4.63 4.12
CA PRO A 146 -18.55 3.51 3.27
C PRO A 146 -19.50 3.27 2.11
N HIS A 147 -20.81 3.20 2.37
CA HIS A 147 -21.81 2.96 1.33
C HIS A 147 -21.79 4.03 0.22
N LYS A 148 -21.59 5.30 0.58
CA LYS A 148 -21.54 6.39 -0.40
C LYS A 148 -20.35 6.23 -1.36
N ILE A 149 -19.17 5.89 -0.82
CA ILE A 149 -17.97 5.71 -1.65
C ILE A 149 -18.10 4.44 -2.48
N LEU A 150 -18.52 3.32 -1.89
CA LEU A 150 -18.65 2.04 -2.59
C LEU A 150 -19.71 2.07 -3.71
N ASN A 151 -20.77 2.87 -3.56
CA ASN A 151 -21.77 3.06 -4.62
C ASN A 151 -21.24 3.91 -5.79
N ASN A 152 -20.31 4.82 -5.53
CA ASN A 152 -19.77 5.73 -6.55
C ASN A 152 -18.54 5.18 -7.28
N TYR A 153 -17.85 4.20 -6.68
CA TYR A 153 -16.58 3.68 -7.20
C TYR A 153 -16.58 2.16 -7.16
N ARG A 154 -16.32 1.54 -8.31
CA ARG A 154 -16.30 0.08 -8.44
C ARG A 154 -15.08 -0.55 -7.74
N ILE A 155 -13.93 0.10 -7.83
CA ILE A 155 -12.66 -0.36 -7.27
C ILE A 155 -11.95 0.79 -6.55
N GLU A 156 -11.15 0.46 -5.54
CA GLU A 156 -10.45 1.40 -4.67
C GLU A 156 -9.42 2.23 -5.43
N GLN A 157 -8.82 1.69 -6.48
CA GLN A 157 -7.87 2.41 -7.35
C GLN A 157 -8.49 3.65 -7.99
N VAL A 158 -9.73 3.52 -8.48
CA VAL A 158 -10.45 4.65 -9.07
C VAL A 158 -10.78 5.68 -7.99
N TYR A 159 -11.18 5.23 -6.80
CA TYR A 159 -11.43 6.13 -5.68
C TYR A 159 -10.18 6.93 -5.31
N ILE A 160 -9.04 6.27 -5.09
CA ILE A 160 -7.77 6.93 -4.72
C ILE A 160 -7.35 7.92 -5.79
N SER A 161 -7.37 7.54 -7.07
CA SER A 161 -6.98 8.42 -8.18
C SER A 161 -7.91 9.63 -8.34
N LYS A 162 -9.20 9.52 -7.99
CA LYS A 162 -10.12 10.67 -7.99
C LYS A 162 -9.94 11.58 -6.78
N VAL A 163 -9.49 11.05 -5.65
CA VAL A 163 -9.21 11.82 -4.44
C VAL A 163 -7.86 12.55 -4.54
N ILE A 164 -6.87 11.98 -5.25
CA ILE A 164 -5.55 12.57 -5.48
C ILE A 164 -5.37 12.88 -6.98
N PRO A 165 -6.00 13.95 -7.51
CA PRO A 165 -5.93 14.26 -8.94
C PRO A 165 -4.51 14.69 -9.39
N ASP A 166 -3.68 15.18 -8.48
CA ASP A 166 -2.28 15.59 -8.73
C ASP A 166 -1.26 14.46 -8.51
N MET A 167 -1.73 13.20 -8.51
CA MET A 167 -0.85 12.04 -8.42
C MET A 167 0.17 12.02 -9.56
N VAL A 168 1.34 11.43 -9.29
CA VAL A 168 2.39 11.29 -10.29
C VAL A 168 2.55 9.82 -10.66
N PHE A 169 2.67 9.54 -11.95
CA PHE A 169 3.01 8.21 -12.40
C PHE A 169 4.52 7.98 -12.34
N TRP A 170 4.90 6.80 -11.86
CA TRP A 170 6.26 6.30 -12.03
C TRP A 170 6.57 6.16 -13.53
N PRO A 171 7.72 6.67 -14.02
CA PRO A 171 8.06 6.67 -15.44
C PRO A 171 8.41 5.29 -16.01
#